data_AF-A0A3D1MGG6-F1
#
_entry.id   AF-A0A3D1MGG6-F1
#
_cell.length_a   1.000
_cell.length_b   1.000
_cell.length_c   1.000
_cell.angle_alpha   90.00
_cell.angle_beta   90.00
_cell.angle_gamma   90.00
#
_symmetry.space_group_name_H-M   'P 1'
#
loop_
_entity.id
_entity.type
_entity.pdbx_description
1 polymer ?
#
loop_
_entity_poly.entity_id
_entity_poly.type
_entity_poly.pdbx_seq_one_letter_code
_entity_poly.pdbx_strand_id
1 'polypeptide(L)'
;MKNYIPTQKHWKDMFAQYSFYTVLEKFPIQQIKRKKLRNDTNLNDVLYMLTHFDKDAWMPVTLDKEYCLVDGQHRLAVADQMRLEYVDVAILLDDRYKSS
;
A
#
# COMPACT_ATOMS: atom_id res chain seq x y z
N MET A 1 -15.02 -12.96 -8.22
CA MET A 1 -14.78 -11.66 -7.54
C MET A 1 -13.45 -11.11 -8.01
N LYS A 2 -13.31 -9.78 -8.17
CA LYS A 2 -12.00 -9.18 -8.48
C LYS A 2 -11.17 -9.19 -7.20
N ASN A 3 -10.12 -9.99 -7.16
CA ASN A 3 -9.20 -10.13 -6.03
C ASN A 3 -8.00 -9.14 -6.11
N TYR A 4 -8.04 -8.20 -7.06
CA TYR A 4 -6.98 -7.25 -7.33
C TYR A 4 -7.54 -5.99 -8.02
N ILE A 5 -7.05 -4.82 -7.61
CA ILE A 5 -7.29 -3.54 -8.28
C ILE A 5 -5.92 -2.92 -8.60
N PRO A 6 -5.55 -2.77 -9.88
CA PRO A 6 -4.27 -2.20 -10.26
C PRO A 6 -4.22 -0.70 -9.96
N THR A 7 -3.07 -0.25 -9.51
CA THR A 7 -2.75 1.18 -9.36
C THR A 7 -2.46 1.80 -10.72
N GLN A 8 -2.75 3.10 -10.86
CA GLN A 8 -2.46 3.82 -12.09
C GLN A 8 -0.96 3.89 -12.38
N LYS A 9 -0.61 3.96 -13.68
CA LYS A 9 0.79 4.02 -14.11
C LYS A 9 1.55 5.20 -13.48
N HIS A 10 0.94 6.37 -13.40
CA HIS A 10 1.60 7.57 -12.87
C HIS A 10 2.04 7.40 -11.40
N TRP A 11 1.28 6.69 -10.57
CA TRP A 11 1.69 6.38 -9.20
C TRP A 11 2.90 5.44 -9.16
N LYS A 12 2.91 4.41 -10.00
CA LYS A 12 4.04 3.48 -10.09
C LYS A 12 5.30 4.19 -10.59
N ASP A 13 5.17 5.01 -11.61
CA ASP A 13 6.27 5.82 -12.15
C ASP A 13 6.85 6.79 -11.10
N MET A 14 5.98 7.40 -10.28
CA MET A 14 6.38 8.29 -9.20
C MET A 14 7.32 7.62 -8.19
N PHE A 15 7.11 6.33 -7.87
CA PHE A 15 8.04 5.58 -7.02
C PHE A 15 9.26 5.09 -7.81
N ALA A 16 9.05 4.54 -9.01
CA ALA A 16 10.09 3.92 -9.83
C ALA A 16 11.18 4.89 -10.31
N GLN A 17 10.93 6.21 -10.32
CA GLN A 17 11.95 7.21 -10.63
C GLN A 17 13.09 7.27 -9.58
N TYR A 18 12.86 6.76 -8.37
CA TYR A 18 13.84 6.77 -7.29
C TYR A 18 14.52 5.40 -7.16
N SER A 19 15.85 5.37 -7.25
CA SER A 19 16.64 4.13 -7.20
C SER A 19 16.53 3.35 -5.88
N PHE A 20 16.02 3.99 -4.83
CA PHE A 20 15.79 3.38 -3.52
C PHE A 20 14.37 2.79 -3.36
N TYR A 21 13.54 2.80 -4.41
CA TYR A 21 12.28 2.09 -4.44
C TYR A 21 12.28 0.99 -5.49
N THR A 22 11.59 -0.11 -5.20
CA THR A 22 11.19 -1.13 -6.20
C THR A 22 9.68 -1.28 -6.16
N VAL A 23 9.02 -1.09 -7.29
CA VAL A 23 7.57 -1.27 -7.40
C VAL A 23 7.27 -2.71 -7.83
N LEU A 24 6.42 -3.41 -7.07
CA LEU A 24 5.92 -4.74 -7.41
C LEU A 24 4.40 -4.68 -7.57
N GLU A 25 3.91 -5.20 -8.69
CA GLU A 25 2.48 -5.36 -8.91
C GLU A 25 1.98 -6.67 -8.31
N LYS A 26 0.70 -6.71 -7.93
CA LYS A 26 0.04 -7.91 -7.38
C LYS A 26 0.81 -8.60 -6.25
N PHE A 27 1.32 -7.82 -5.30
CA PHE A 27 1.95 -8.35 -4.11
C PHE A 27 0.89 -8.99 -3.18
N PRO A 28 1.11 -10.21 -2.64
CA PRO A 28 0.12 -10.86 -1.79
C PRO A 28 -0.04 -10.13 -0.46
N ILE A 29 -1.28 -9.70 -0.14
CA ILE A 29 -1.57 -8.96 1.09
C ILE A 29 -1.14 -9.74 2.34
N GLN A 30 -1.27 -11.07 2.31
CA GLN A 30 -0.91 -11.95 3.42
C GLN A 30 0.60 -11.96 3.75
N GLN A 31 1.46 -11.52 2.83
CA GLN A 31 2.90 -11.40 3.08
C GLN A 31 3.28 -10.08 3.75
N ILE A 32 2.35 -9.11 3.82
CA ILE A 32 2.59 -7.80 4.43
C ILE A 32 2.58 -7.92 5.95
N LYS A 33 3.72 -7.59 6.57
CA LYS A 33 3.83 -7.54 8.03
C LYS A 33 3.27 -6.21 8.54
N ARG A 34 2.19 -6.29 9.32
CA ARG A 34 1.55 -5.11 9.91
C ARG A 34 2.24 -4.79 11.22
N LYS A 35 2.76 -3.57 11.34
CA LYS A 35 3.24 -3.00 12.60
C LYS A 35 2.36 -1.83 12.99
N LYS A 36 2.32 -1.50 14.28
CA LYS A 36 1.68 -0.26 14.73
C LYS A 36 2.45 0.91 14.14
N LEU A 37 1.79 1.71 13.32
CA LEU A 37 2.33 2.96 12.79
C LEU A 37 2.03 4.09 13.78
N ARG A 38 2.77 5.21 13.66
CA ARG A 38 2.53 6.41 14.48
C ARG A 38 1.09 6.93 14.33
N ASN A 39 0.55 6.81 13.12
CA ASN A 39 -0.82 7.18 12.81
C ASN A 39 -1.66 5.90 12.70
N ASP A 40 -2.56 5.70 13.66
CA ASP A 40 -3.49 4.58 13.65
C ASP A 40 -4.44 4.67 12.44
N THR A 41 -5.00 3.52 12.06
CA THR A 41 -6.00 3.47 10.97
C THR A 41 -7.35 3.98 11.50
N ASN A 42 -7.88 5.02 10.88
CA ASN A 42 -9.19 5.57 11.17
C ASN A 42 -10.26 4.84 10.36
N LEU A 43 -11.17 4.15 11.05
CA LEU A 43 -12.23 3.36 10.41
C LEU A 43 -13.23 4.23 9.63
N ASN A 44 -13.46 5.48 10.03
CA ASN A 44 -14.34 6.39 9.30
C ASN A 44 -13.73 6.77 7.94
N ASP A 45 -12.41 6.98 7.91
CA ASP A 45 -11.70 7.29 6.66
C ASP A 45 -11.70 6.07 5.74
N VAL A 46 -11.50 4.86 6.28
CA VAL A 46 -11.63 3.60 5.52
C VAL A 46 -13.04 3.44 4.95
N LEU A 47 -14.08 3.69 5.74
CA LEU A 47 -15.47 3.61 5.28
C LEU A 47 -15.77 4.66 4.19
N TYR A 48 -15.27 5.88 4.36
CA TYR A 48 -15.40 6.93 3.36
C TYR A 48 -14.72 6.52 2.04
N MET A 49 -13.49 6.01 2.10
CA MET A 49 -12.77 5.49 0.93
C MET A 49 -13.47 4.30 0.26
N LEU A 50 -14.12 3.42 1.03
CA LEU A 50 -14.90 2.31 0.47
C LEU A 50 -16.15 2.78 -0.27
N THR A 51 -16.86 3.75 0.29
CA THR A 51 -18.13 4.28 -0.25
C THR A 51 -17.92 5.25 -1.41
N HIS A 52 -16.77 5.94 -1.43
CA HIS A 52 -16.38 6.91 -2.44
C HIS A 52 -15.07 6.49 -3.11
N PHE A 53 -14.96 5.21 -3.47
CA PHE A 53 -13.72 4.67 -4.02
C PHE A 53 -13.31 5.41 -5.30
N ASP A 54 -12.19 6.11 -5.20
CA ASP A 54 -11.55 6.77 -6.32
C ASP A 54 -10.36 5.94 -6.81
N LYS A 55 -10.51 5.39 -8.01
CA LYS A 55 -9.46 4.59 -8.67
C LYS A 55 -8.23 5.44 -9.00
N ASP A 56 -8.39 6.73 -9.20
CA ASP A 56 -7.31 7.63 -9.57
C ASP A 56 -6.43 7.94 -8.35
N ALA A 57 -6.98 7.85 -7.14
CA ALA A 57 -6.27 7.95 -5.87
C ALA A 57 -5.69 6.59 -5.37
N TRP A 58 -5.95 5.48 -6.07
CA TRP A 58 -5.48 4.14 -5.69
C TRP A 58 -4.00 3.94 -6.04
N MET A 59 -3.12 4.32 -5.11
CA MET A 59 -1.67 4.22 -5.23
C MET A 59 -1.08 3.00 -4.49
N PRO A 60 0.17 2.58 -4.79
CA PRO A 60 0.82 1.49 -4.09
C PRO A 60 0.91 1.71 -2.57
N VAL A 61 0.93 0.62 -1.80
CA VAL A 61 1.29 0.69 -0.37
C VAL A 61 2.81 0.61 -0.21
N THR A 62 3.37 1.32 0.76
CA THR A 62 4.82 1.38 0.94
C THR A 62 5.25 0.36 1.96
N LEU A 63 6.21 -0.48 1.60
CA LEU A 63 6.82 -1.48 2.48
C LEU A 63 8.31 -1.20 2.66
N ASP A 64 8.90 -1.70 3.73
CA ASP A 64 10.36 -1.85 3.81
C ASP A 64 10.83 -3.18 3.19
N LYS A 65 12.15 -3.39 3.13
CA LYS A 65 12.77 -4.62 2.61
C LYS A 65 12.39 -5.90 3.36
N GLU A 66 11.85 -5.78 4.58
CA GLU A 66 11.39 -6.90 5.39
C GLU A 66 9.87 -7.12 5.22
N TYR A 67 9.25 -6.40 4.28
CA TYR A 67 7.82 -6.35 3.97
C TYR A 67 6.97 -5.82 5.12
N CYS A 68 7.54 -5.02 6.03
CA CYS A 68 6.76 -4.31 7.02
C CYS A 68 6.11 -3.09 6.38
N LEU A 69 4.83 -2.90 6.70
CA LEU A 69 4.08 -1.72 6.27
C LEU A 69 4.76 -0.44 6.79
N VAL A 70 5.04 0.49 5.89
CA VAL A 70 5.62 1.82 6.18
C VAL A 70 4.57 2.92 5.98
N ASP A 71 3.81 2.85 4.89
CA ASP A 71 2.73 3.79 4.56
C ASP A 71 1.60 3.11 3.78
N GLY A 72 0.40 3.70 3.82
CA GLY A 72 -0.77 3.20 3.10
C GLY A 72 -1.66 2.26 3.91
N GLN A 73 -1.63 2.34 5.24
CA GLN A 73 -2.45 1.54 6.16
C GLN A 73 -3.96 1.64 5.89
N HIS A 74 -4.46 2.81 5.53
CA HIS A 74 -5.87 2.99 5.15
C HIS A 74 -6.19 2.27 3.83
N ARG A 75 -5.31 2.37 2.82
CA ARG A 75 -5.46 1.64 1.55
C ARG A 75 -5.41 0.13 1.76
N LEU A 76 -4.50 -0.35 2.61
CA LEU A 76 -4.42 -1.77 2.96
C LEU A 76 -5.69 -2.25 3.69
N ALA A 77 -6.22 -1.45 4.62
CA ALA A 77 -7.48 -1.75 5.29
C ALA A 77 -8.67 -1.77 4.32
N VAL A 78 -8.74 -0.83 3.37
CA VAL A 78 -9.74 -0.86 2.28
C VAL A 78 -9.61 -2.15 1.47
N ALA A 79 -8.39 -2.55 1.10
CA ALA A 79 -8.15 -3.79 0.36
C ALA A 79 -8.65 -5.03 1.12
N ASP A 80 -8.45 -5.09 2.43
CA ASP A 80 -8.99 -6.18 3.27
C ASP A 80 -10.53 -6.20 3.27
N GLN A 81 -11.16 -5.04 3.43
CA GLN A 81 -12.62 -4.93 3.46
C GLN A 81 -13.24 -5.30 2.10
N MET A 82 -12.54 -4.99 1.01
CA MET A 82 -12.89 -5.42 -0.35
C MET A 82 -12.57 -6.89 -0.62
N ARG A 83 -11.91 -7.60 0.32
CA ARG A 83 -11.44 -8.99 0.16
C ARG A 83 -10.53 -9.17 -1.05
N LEU A 84 -9.67 -8.19 -1.31
CA LEU A 84 -8.60 -8.34 -2.28
C LEU A 84 -7.58 -9.35 -1.74
N GLU A 85 -6.90 -10.07 -2.64
CA GLU A 85 -5.78 -10.95 -2.32
C GLU A 85 -4.44 -10.25 -2.57
N TYR A 86 -4.44 -9.28 -3.49
CA TYR A 86 -3.24 -8.61 -3.97
C TYR A 86 -3.39 -7.09 -3.99
N VAL A 87 -2.26 -6.40 -3.76
CA VAL A 87 -2.09 -4.94 -3.92
C VAL A 87 -0.79 -4.65 -4.63
N ASP A 88 -0.67 -3.50 -5.29
CA ASP A 88 0.64 -3.04 -5.75
C ASP A 88 1.40 -2.43 -4.56
N VAL A 89 2.71 -2.63 -4.52
CA VAL A 89 3.58 -2.16 -3.42
C VAL A 89 4.77 -1.39 -3.97
N ALA A 90 5.25 -0.41 -3.20
CA ALA A 90 6.55 0.22 -3.37
C ALA A 90 7.45 -0.19 -2.20
N ILE A 91 8.49 -0.96 -2.48
CA ILE A 91 9.44 -1.46 -1.48
C ILE A 91 10.59 -0.47 -1.36
N LEU A 92 10.74 0.12 -0.18
CA LEU A 92 11.87 0.96 0.20
C LEU A 92 13.10 0.10 0.47
N LEU A 93 14.14 0.30 -0.33
CA LEU A 93 15.41 -0.43 -0.26
C LEU A 93 16.43 0.22 0.68
N ASP A 94 16.18 1.48 1.08
CA ASP A 94 17.13 2.26 1.87
C ASP A 94 16.83 2.18 3.38
N ASP A 95 17.81 1.71 4.14
CA ASP A 95 17.74 1.57 5.60
C ASP A 95 17.82 2.90 6.36
N ARG A 96 18.22 4.01 5.71
CA ARG A 96 18.34 5.34 6.34
C ARG A 96 17.01 5.90 6.84
N TYR A 97 15.89 5.33 6.41
CA TYR A 97 14.54 5.73 6.81
C TYR A 97 13.87 4.75 7.79
N LYS A 98 14.61 3.77 8.33
CA LYS A 98 14.13 3.00 9.48
C LYS A 98 13.85 3.97 10.62
N SER A 99 12.58 4.23 10.89
CA SER A 99 12.16 4.95 12.08
C SER A 99 12.53 4.07 13.28
N SER A 100 13.50 4.53 14.06
CA SER A 100 13.95 3.94 15.32
C SER A 100 12.82 3.69 16.30
#